data_AF-A0A101F2Q6-F1
#
_entry.id   AF-A0A101F2Q6-F1
#
_cell.length_a   1.000
_cell.length_b   1.000
_cell.length_c   1.000
_cell.angle_alpha   90.00
_cell.angle_beta   90.00
_cell.angle_gamma   90.00
#
_symmetry.space_group_name_H-M   'P 1'
#
loop_
_entity.id
_entity.type
_entity.pdbx_description
1 polymer ?
#
loop_
_entity_poly.entity_id
_entity_poly.type
_entity_poly.pdbx_seq_one_letter_code
_entity_poly.pdbx_strand_id
1 'polypeptide(L)'
;MKKKALGRGLEALISEPLPIEEKPKEELNEEVLMLSIHEALKNPRITLWSPEAAAVLRYLRKTIPEFSISNEASKLLEKAIKEKYPEIWSSVEKHMKKVE
;
A
#
# COMPACT_ATOMS: atom_id res chain seq x y z
N MET A 1 16.66 -31.39 26.74
CA MET A 1 17.48 -30.44 27.54
C MET A 1 16.77 -29.09 27.59
N LYS A 2 16.54 -28.58 28.81
CA LYS A 2 15.91 -27.28 29.10
C LYS A 2 16.79 -26.12 28.61
N LYS A 3 16.18 -25.09 28.02
CA LYS A 3 16.45 -23.67 28.32
C LYS A 3 15.17 -22.83 28.10
N LYS A 4 14.18 -22.96 28.98
CA LYS A 4 13.27 -21.83 29.26
C LYS A 4 14.03 -20.91 30.23
N ALA A 5 14.86 -20.04 29.66
CA ALA A 5 15.76 -19.14 30.40
C ALA A 5 15.19 -17.72 30.55
N LEU A 6 14.03 -17.45 29.95
CA LEU A 6 13.42 -16.13 30.00
C LEU A 6 12.35 -16.20 31.10
N GLY A 7 12.65 -15.59 32.24
CA GLY A 7 11.76 -15.58 33.41
C GLY A 7 10.38 -15.02 33.07
N ARG A 8 9.38 -15.28 33.93
CA ARG A 8 7.97 -14.89 33.74
C ARG A 8 7.78 -13.42 33.31
N GLY A 9 8.67 -12.52 33.73
CA GLY A 9 8.61 -11.11 33.37
C GLY A 9 8.89 -10.81 31.89
N LEU A 10 9.64 -11.66 31.18
CA LEU A 10 9.94 -11.45 29.77
C LEU A 10 8.91 -12.09 28.84
N GLU A 11 8.24 -13.17 29.26
CA GLU A 11 7.09 -13.72 28.53
C GLU A 11 5.97 -12.67 28.42
N ALA A 12 5.76 -11.86 29.47
CA ALA A 12 4.77 -10.77 29.47
C ALA A 12 5.07 -9.67 28.43
N LEU A 13 6.35 -9.33 28.23
CA LEU A 13 6.77 -8.33 27.24
C LEU A 13 6.66 -8.84 25.80
N ILE A 14 6.71 -10.16 25.60
CA ILE A 14 6.61 -10.80 24.27
C ILE A 14 5.14 -11.12 23.94
N SER A 15 4.29 -11.34 24.94
CA SER A 15 2.89 -11.71 24.76
C SER A 15 1.96 -10.56 24.41
N GLU A 16 2.32 -9.34 24.78
CA GLU A 16 1.48 -8.17 24.51
C GLU A 16 1.87 -7.58 23.15
N PRO A 17 1.00 -7.66 22.11
CA PRO A 17 1.20 -6.82 20.93
C PRO A 17 1.18 -5.37 21.41
N LEU A 18 2.25 -4.63 21.10
CA LEU A 18 2.32 -3.19 21.37
C LEU A 18 1.01 -2.54 20.87
N PRO A 19 0.37 -1.66 21.67
CA PRO A 19 -0.77 -0.91 21.21
C PRO A 19 -0.37 -0.23 19.89
N ILE A 20 -1.05 -0.61 18.80
CA ILE A 20 -0.93 0.11 17.55
C ILE A 20 -1.49 1.49 17.89
N GLU A 21 -0.64 2.49 18.01
CA GLU A 21 -1.06 3.88 18.15
C GLU A 21 -1.95 4.20 16.94
N GLU A 22 -3.28 4.15 17.15
CA GLU A 22 -4.24 4.64 16.18
C GLU A 22 -3.94 6.13 16.02
N LYS A 23 -3.27 6.48 14.91
CA LYS A 23 -3.08 7.87 14.53
C LYS A 23 -4.46 8.54 14.56
N PRO A 24 -4.56 9.77 15.08
CA PRO A 24 -5.83 10.47 15.11
C PRO A 24 -6.39 10.50 13.69
N LYS A 25 -7.64 10.03 13.55
CA LYS A 25 -8.41 10.11 12.30
C LYS A 25 -8.56 11.58 11.95
N GLU A 26 -7.63 12.13 11.17
CA GLU A 26 -7.88 13.37 10.47
C GLU A 26 -9.09 13.12 9.57
N GLU A 27 -10.19 13.80 9.85
CA GLU A 27 -11.38 13.75 9.01
C GLU A 27 -10.96 14.09 7.58
N LEU A 28 -11.12 13.12 6.68
CA LEU A 28 -10.79 13.30 5.27
C LEU A 28 -11.68 14.41 4.70
N ASN A 29 -11.06 15.40 4.06
CA ASN A 29 -11.79 16.44 3.35
C ASN A 29 -12.49 15.83 2.12
N GLU A 30 -13.82 15.73 2.19
CA GLU A 30 -14.65 15.10 1.15
C GLU A 30 -14.60 15.85 -0.19
N GLU A 31 -14.52 17.18 -0.17
CA GLU A 31 -14.41 17.99 -1.39
C GLU A 31 -13.11 17.69 -2.14
N VAL A 32 -11.99 17.65 -1.41
CA VAL A 32 -10.66 17.33 -1.97
C VAL A 32 -10.63 15.88 -2.48
N LEU A 33 -11.24 14.95 -1.75
CA LEU A 33 -11.34 13.55 -2.17
C LEU A 33 -12.09 13.42 -3.50
N MET A 34 -13.25 14.06 -3.64
CA MET A 34 -14.07 13.99 -4.85
C MET A 34 -13.39 14.65 -6.04
N LEU A 35 -12.71 15.80 -5.85
CA LEU A 35 -11.90 16.42 -6.88
C LEU A 35 -10.78 15.47 -7.35
N SER A 36 -10.07 14.84 -6.41
CA SER A 36 -8.99 13.89 -6.71
C SER A 36 -9.49 12.69 -7.52
N ILE A 37 -10.66 12.16 -7.17
CA ILE A 37 -11.31 11.06 -7.93
C ILE A 37 -11.65 11.52 -9.34
N HIS A 38 -12.24 12.70 -9.50
CA HIS A 38 -12.60 13.24 -10.82
C HIS A 38 -11.36 13.42 -11.72
N GLU A 39 -10.27 13.96 -11.17
CA GLU A 39 -9.00 14.10 -11.88
C GLU A 39 -8.42 12.73 -12.29
N ALA A 40 -8.46 11.75 -11.40
CA ALA A 40 -7.99 10.39 -11.67
C ALA A 40 -8.83 9.69 -12.76
N LEU A 41 -10.15 9.87 -12.76
CA LEU A 41 -11.03 9.33 -13.81
C LEU A 41 -10.77 9.98 -15.17
N LYS A 42 -10.40 11.27 -15.20
CA LYS A 42 -10.05 11.98 -16.43
C LYS A 42 -8.68 11.57 -16.97
N ASN A 43 -7.69 11.35 -16.09
CA ASN A 43 -6.36 10.90 -16.46
C ASN A 43 -5.76 9.97 -15.38
N PRO A 44 -5.92 8.65 -15.51
CA PRO A 44 -5.46 7.69 -14.51
C PRO A 44 -3.95 7.43 -14.58
N ARG A 45 -3.23 8.00 -15.55
CA ARG A 45 -1.82 7.68 -15.78
C ARG A 45 -0.91 8.41 -14.79
N ILE A 46 -0.13 7.63 -14.03
CA ILE A 46 0.94 8.13 -13.16
C ILE A 46 2.29 7.88 -13.84
N THR A 47 3.19 8.87 -13.82
CA THR A 47 4.58 8.72 -14.32
C THR A 47 5.54 8.92 -13.16
N LEU A 48 6.48 7.98 -12.97
CA LEU A 48 7.50 8.02 -11.91
C LEU A 48 8.90 7.94 -12.52
N TRP A 49 9.85 8.68 -11.95
CA TRP A 49 11.28 8.53 -12.24
C TRP A 49 11.94 7.68 -11.15
N SER A 50 12.20 6.41 -11.45
CA SER A 50 13.02 5.52 -10.61
C SER A 50 13.89 4.63 -11.49
N PRO A 51 15.18 4.96 -11.65
CA PRO A 51 16.12 4.16 -12.43
C PRO A 51 16.24 2.71 -11.94
N GLU A 52 16.22 2.49 -10.62
CA GLU A 52 16.37 1.19 -9.98
C GLU A 52 15.16 0.30 -10.28
N ALA A 53 13.94 0.80 -10.05
CA ALA A 53 12.73 0.05 -10.35
C ALA A 53 12.63 -0.24 -11.85
N ALA A 54 12.99 0.72 -12.70
CA ALA A 54 13.03 0.52 -14.15
C ALA A 54 14.04 -0.57 -14.55
N ALA A 55 15.22 -0.61 -13.94
CA ALA A 55 16.23 -1.64 -14.20
C ALA A 55 15.71 -3.03 -13.81
N VAL A 56 15.13 -3.18 -12.62
CA VAL A 56 14.56 -4.46 -12.14
C VAL A 56 13.44 -4.93 -13.07
N LEU A 57 12.46 -4.07 -13.38
CA LEU A 57 11.34 -4.45 -14.25
C LEU A 57 11.78 -4.81 -15.67
N ARG A 58 12.80 -4.11 -16.21
CA ARG A 58 13.39 -4.43 -17.52
C ARG A 58 14.17 -5.74 -17.49
N TYR A 59 14.85 -6.06 -16.38
CA TYR A 59 15.48 -7.35 -16.20
C TYR A 59 14.43 -8.46 -16.21
N LEU A 60 13.37 -8.35 -15.41
CA LEU A 60 12.28 -9.33 -15.36
C LEU A 60 11.64 -9.56 -16.74
N ARG A 61 11.41 -8.48 -17.50
CA ARG A 61 10.90 -8.57 -18.88
C ARG A 61 11.79 -9.39 -19.82
N LYS A 62 13.11 -9.35 -19.62
CA LYS A 62 14.07 -10.09 -20.45
C LYS A 62 14.20 -11.55 -20.04
N THR A 63 13.94 -11.87 -18.76
CA THR A 63 14.17 -13.21 -18.21
C THR A 63 12.90 -14.05 -18.10
N ILE A 64 11.72 -13.43 -18.05
CA ILE A 64 10.42 -14.12 -17.89
C ILE A 64 9.61 -13.95 -19.18
N PRO A 65 9.24 -15.04 -19.87
CA PRO A 65 8.35 -14.97 -21.04
C PRO A 65 7.03 -14.26 -20.71
N GLU A 66 6.52 -13.47 -21.67
CA GLU A 66 5.23 -12.76 -21.55
C GLU A 66 5.12 -11.75 -20.38
N PHE A 67 6.24 -11.37 -19.76
CA PHE A 67 6.22 -10.45 -18.63
C PHE A 67 5.83 -9.02 -19.02
N SER A 68 4.80 -8.51 -18.36
CA SER A 68 4.27 -7.16 -18.56
C SER A 68 4.76 -6.20 -17.47
N ILE A 69 5.66 -5.30 -17.85
CA ILE A 69 6.20 -4.26 -16.95
C ILE A 69 5.09 -3.40 -16.36
N SER A 70 4.14 -2.96 -17.17
CA SER A 70 3.06 -2.08 -16.71
C SER A 70 2.14 -2.79 -15.72
N ASN A 71 1.75 -4.04 -16.01
CA ASN A 71 0.89 -4.82 -15.13
C ASN A 71 1.55 -5.07 -13.77
N GLU A 72 2.82 -5.46 -13.77
CA GLU A 72 3.55 -5.71 -12.53
C GLU A 72 3.76 -4.41 -11.73
N ALA A 73 4.15 -3.33 -12.41
CA ALA A 73 4.33 -2.02 -11.79
C ALA A 73 3.02 -1.51 -11.16
N SER A 74 1.88 -1.63 -11.86
CA SER A 74 0.56 -1.25 -11.33
C SER A 74 0.24 -2.02 -10.06
N LYS A 75 0.39 -3.35 -10.05
CA LYS A 75 0.11 -4.18 -8.86
C LYS A 75 1.00 -3.80 -7.67
N LEU A 76 2.29 -3.61 -7.90
CA LEU A 76 3.24 -3.23 -6.86
C LEU A 76 2.91 -1.85 -6.29
N LEU A 77 2.55 -0.90 -7.16
CA LEU A 77 2.19 0.46 -6.76
C LEU A 77 0.88 0.48 -5.97
N GLU A 78 -0.16 -0.16 -6.47
CA GLU A 78 -1.47 -0.25 -5.79
C GLU A 78 -1.34 -0.88 -4.42
N LYS A 79 -0.60 -2.00 -4.32
CA LYS A 79 -0.32 -2.65 -3.04
C LYS A 79 0.35 -1.70 -2.06
N ALA A 80 1.43 -1.03 -2.49
CA ALA A 80 2.17 -0.11 -1.63
C ALA A 80 1.33 1.10 -1.18
N ILE A 81 0.51 1.67 -2.06
CA ILE A 81 -0.37 2.80 -1.72
C ILE A 81 -1.47 2.35 -0.75
N LYS A 82 -2.10 1.20 -1.00
CA LYS A 82 -3.16 0.64 -0.15
C LYS A 82 -2.65 0.34 1.27
N GLU A 83 -1.45 -0.23 1.39
CA GLU A 83 -0.81 -0.49 2.68
C GLU A 83 -0.43 0.81 3.41
N LYS A 84 0.05 1.82 2.67
CA LYS A 84 0.50 3.10 3.26
C LYS A 84 -0.65 4.05 3.64
N TYR A 85 -1.75 4.03 2.89
CA TYR A 85 -2.89 4.95 3.04
C TYR A 85 -4.24 4.20 3.05
N PRO A 86 -4.48 3.29 4.01
CA PRO A 86 -5.64 2.40 3.99
C PRO A 86 -6.98 3.13 4.10
N GLU A 87 -7.05 4.20 4.90
CA GLU A 87 -8.29 4.98 5.12
C GLU A 87 -8.71 5.77 3.86
N ILE A 88 -7.73 6.42 3.21
CA ILE A 88 -7.94 7.13 1.94
C ILE A 88 -8.35 6.13 0.86
N TRP A 89 -7.63 5.00 0.76
CA TRP A 89 -7.92 3.95 -0.21
C TRP A 89 -9.34 3.40 -0.06
N SER A 90 -9.77 3.09 1.17
CA SER A 90 -11.13 2.63 1.46
C SER A 90 -12.18 3.65 1.03
N SER A 91 -11.91 4.94 1.25
CA SER A 91 -12.83 6.02 0.90
C SER A 91 -12.92 6.20 -0.63
N VAL A 92 -11.80 6.12 -1.34
CA VAL A 92 -11.77 6.13 -2.82
C VAL A 92 -12.54 4.94 -3.40
N GLU A 93 -12.27 3.71 -2.94
CA GLU A 93 -12.97 2.51 -3.41
C GLU A 93 -14.50 2.62 -3.24
N LYS A 94 -14.97 3.16 -2.11
CA LYS A 94 -16.41 3.37 -1.85
C LYS A 94 -17.05 4.34 -2.83
N HIS A 95 -16.34 5.40 -3.22
CA HIS A 95 -16.86 6.41 -4.13
C HIS A 95 -16.79 5.94 -5.59
N MET A 96 -15.71 5.29 -6.00
CA MET A 96 -15.57 4.77 -7.36
C MET A 96 -16.62 3.69 -7.69
N LYS A 97 -16.96 2.81 -6.75
CA LYS A 97 -18.04 1.81 -6.91
C LYS A 97 -19.45 2.39 -7.10
N LYS A 98 -19.67 3.66 -6.78
CA LYS A 98 -20.98 4.33 -6.98
C LYS A 98 -21.10 4.99 -8.34
N VAL A 99 -19.98 5.17 -9.05
CA VAL A 99 -19.90 5.82 -10.36
C VAL A 99 -20.04 4.80 -11.50
N GLU A 100 -19.75 3.53 -11.21
CA GLU A 100 -19.91 2.37 -12.10
C GLU A 100 -21.35 1.85 -12.11
#